data_AF-A0A8H8UBQ7-F1
#
_entry.id   AF-A0A8H8UBQ7-F1
#
_cell.length_a   1.000
_cell.length_b   1.000
_cell.length_c   1.000
_cell.angle_alpha   90.00
_cell.angle_beta   90.00
_cell.angle_gamma   90.00
#
_symmetry.space_group_name_H-M   'P 1'
#
loop_
_entity.id
_entity.type
_entity.pdbx_description
1 polymer ?
#
loop_
_entity_poly.entity_id
_entity_poly.type
_entity_poly.pdbx_seq_one_letter_code
_entity_poly.pdbx_strand_id
1 'polypeptide(L)'
;MVAAREGHLASQCVWPELRGLVKFHRLAGDLIKTGGGTDRGGRQLLSWALKAGVKREMTTVSYGTWSYNTPNEKQIWSGDLIERVQGSQLYGLGLDIGLTTGDLDEIVTHWKEWAERDDASIAMMHGEIIIQT
;
A
#
# COMPACT_ATOMS: atom_id res chain seq x y z
N MET A 1 15.33 -18.42 -13.75
CA MET A 1 14.58 -18.24 -12.49
C MET A 1 14.06 -16.81 -12.41
N VAL A 2 12.78 -16.63 -12.11
CA VAL A 2 12.13 -15.32 -11.92
C VAL A 2 11.53 -15.28 -10.52
N ALA A 3 11.67 -14.16 -9.80
CA ALA A 3 11.03 -13.93 -8.52
C ALA A 3 10.31 -12.59 -8.53
N ALA A 4 9.13 -12.54 -7.92
CA ALA A 4 8.36 -11.32 -7.78
C ALA A 4 7.66 -11.27 -6.41
N ARG A 5 7.51 -10.07 -5.86
CA ARG A 5 6.78 -9.79 -4.63
C ARG A 5 5.91 -8.56 -4.86
N GLU A 6 4.67 -8.63 -4.42
CA GLU A 6 3.70 -7.55 -4.60
C GLU A 6 2.85 -7.36 -3.35
N GLY A 7 2.61 -6.10 -3.00
CA GLY A 7 1.77 -5.70 -1.90
C GLY A 7 0.31 -6.06 -2.12
N HIS A 8 -0.37 -6.33 -1.02
CA HIS A 8 -1.81 -6.53 -1.00
C HIS A 8 -2.48 -5.39 -0.24
N LEU A 9 -2.55 -4.21 -0.87
CA LEU A 9 -3.08 -2.99 -0.24
C LEU A 9 -4.44 -3.21 0.41
N ALA A 10 -5.35 -3.94 -0.23
CA ALA A 10 -6.67 -4.25 0.34
C ALA A 10 -6.65 -5.06 1.67
N SER A 11 -5.49 -5.49 2.16
CA SER A 11 -5.30 -6.15 3.47
C SER A 11 -4.62 -5.27 4.52
N GLN A 12 -4.43 -3.99 4.24
CA GLN A 12 -3.81 -3.08 5.18
C GLN A 12 -4.64 -2.99 6.48
N CYS A 13 -4.00 -3.26 7.60
CA CYS A 13 -4.52 -3.08 8.95
C CYS A 13 -3.76 -1.91 9.58
N VAL A 14 -4.42 -0.79 9.85
CA VAL A 14 -3.79 0.38 10.48
C VAL A 14 -4.48 0.67 11.81
N TRP A 15 -3.70 0.98 12.84
CA TRP A 15 -4.21 1.37 14.14
C TRP A 15 -3.43 2.58 14.69
N PRO A 16 -4.08 3.55 15.33
CA PRO A 16 -5.53 3.78 15.27
C PRO A 16 -5.98 4.21 13.86
N GLU A 17 -7.26 3.99 13.55
CA GLU A 17 -7.86 4.37 12.27
C GLU A 17 -8.20 5.88 12.23
N LEU A 18 -7.18 6.73 12.29
CA LEU A 18 -7.36 8.17 12.17
C LEU A 18 -8.02 8.52 10.83
N ARG A 19 -8.92 9.51 10.82
CA ARG A 19 -9.75 9.84 9.63
C ARG A 19 -8.93 10.07 8.36
N GLY A 20 -7.89 10.91 8.45
CA GLY A 20 -6.87 11.10 7.41
C GLY A 20 -6.22 9.82 6.89
N LEU A 21 -5.86 8.86 7.74
CA LEU A 21 -5.25 7.59 7.30
C LEU A 21 -6.24 6.75 6.48
N VAL A 22 -7.51 6.73 6.87
CA VAL A 22 -8.57 6.04 6.12
C VAL A 22 -8.81 6.71 4.76
N LYS A 23 -8.79 8.05 4.69
CA LYS A 23 -8.87 8.79 3.42
C LYS A 23 -7.67 8.50 2.52
N PHE A 24 -6.46 8.51 3.08
CA PHE A 24 -5.25 8.19 2.36
C PHE A 24 -5.30 6.79 1.75
N HIS A 25 -5.74 5.79 2.51
CA HIS A 25 -5.83 4.41 2.02
C HIS A 25 -6.76 4.29 0.79
N ARG A 26 -7.91 4.99 0.81
CA ARG A 26 -8.83 5.05 -0.34
C ARG A 26 -8.19 5.74 -1.53
N LEU A 27 -7.61 6.93 -1.31
CA LEU A 27 -6.92 7.71 -2.34
C LEU A 27 -5.79 6.92 -3.01
N ALA A 28 -4.96 6.23 -2.23
CA ALA A 28 -3.88 5.40 -2.75
C ALA A 28 -4.42 4.22 -3.59
N GLY A 29 -5.48 3.57 -3.15
CA GLY A 29 -6.16 2.52 -3.91
C GLY A 29 -6.74 3.03 -5.24
N ASP A 30 -7.31 4.23 -5.25
CA ASP A 30 -7.88 4.83 -6.47
C ASP A 30 -6.81 5.33 -7.43
N LEU A 31 -5.66 5.79 -6.92
CA LEU A 31 -4.49 6.08 -7.76
C LEU A 31 -4.02 4.83 -8.51
N ILE A 32 -3.86 3.72 -7.78
CA ILE A 32 -3.43 2.45 -8.38
C ILE A 32 -4.39 2.03 -9.50
N LYS A 33 -5.70 2.14 -9.28
CA LYS A 33 -6.72 1.79 -10.28
C LYS A 33 -6.71 2.74 -11.48
N THR A 34 -6.52 4.04 -11.26
CA THR A 34 -6.44 5.05 -12.33
C THR A 34 -5.23 4.79 -13.23
N GLY A 35 -4.13 4.26 -12.68
CA GLY A 35 -2.98 3.79 -13.43
C GLY A 35 -3.16 2.43 -14.12
N GLY A 36 -4.36 1.83 -14.09
CA GLY A 36 -4.64 0.49 -14.64
C GLY A 36 -4.17 -0.68 -13.76
N GLY A 37 -3.69 -0.39 -12.55
CA GLY A 37 -3.24 -1.39 -11.58
C GLY A 37 -4.37 -1.94 -10.72
N THR A 38 -3.99 -2.73 -9.71
CA THR A 38 -4.92 -3.24 -8.69
C THR A 38 -4.30 -3.17 -7.29
N ASP A 39 -5.10 -2.74 -6.32
CA ASP A 39 -4.83 -2.81 -4.88
C ASP A 39 -4.79 -4.25 -4.34
N ARG A 40 -5.01 -5.23 -5.22
CA ARG A 40 -5.10 -6.66 -4.92
C ARG A 40 -3.95 -7.48 -5.50
N GLY A 41 -2.87 -6.84 -5.94
CA GLY A 41 -1.79 -7.46 -6.70
C GLY A 41 -1.15 -8.67 -6.02
N GLY A 42 -0.84 -8.57 -4.72
CA GLY A 42 -0.20 -9.66 -3.98
C GLY A 42 -0.93 -11.02 -4.08
N ARG A 43 -2.26 -11.05 -4.01
CA ARG A 43 -3.05 -12.29 -4.15
C ARG A 43 -3.24 -12.75 -5.60
N GLN A 44 -2.82 -11.97 -6.59
CA GLN A 44 -3.02 -12.27 -8.01
C GLN A 44 -1.75 -12.77 -8.72
N LEU A 45 -0.58 -12.73 -8.07
CA LEU A 45 0.70 -13.09 -8.71
C LEU A 45 0.69 -14.47 -9.38
N LEU A 46 0.15 -15.50 -8.73
CA LEU A 46 0.01 -16.82 -9.35
C LEU A 46 -0.88 -16.77 -10.60
N SER A 47 -2.01 -16.06 -10.52
CA SER A 47 -2.92 -15.92 -11.66
C SER A 47 -2.22 -15.24 -12.85
N TRP A 48 -1.43 -14.21 -12.59
CA TRP A 48 -0.66 -13.50 -13.62
C TRP A 48 0.41 -14.39 -14.24
N ALA A 49 1.17 -15.16 -13.45
CA ALA A 49 2.16 -16.10 -13.97
C ALA A 49 1.53 -17.16 -14.88
N LEU A 50 0.41 -17.77 -14.46
CA LEU A 50 -0.30 -18.77 -15.27
C LEU A 50 -0.85 -18.17 -16.57
N LYS A 51 -1.39 -16.95 -16.53
CA LYS A 51 -1.86 -16.22 -17.72
C LYS A 51 -0.72 -15.89 -18.70
N ALA A 52 0.50 -15.74 -18.19
CA ALA A 52 1.70 -15.54 -19.00
C ALA A 52 2.28 -16.85 -19.60
N GLY A 53 1.64 -18.01 -19.36
CA GLY A 53 2.06 -19.30 -19.90
C GLY A 53 3.04 -20.09 -19.02
N VAL A 54 3.30 -19.62 -17.79
CA VAL A 54 4.13 -20.37 -16.83
C VAL A 54 3.36 -21.60 -16.34
N LYS A 55 4.02 -22.76 -16.32
CA LYS A 55 3.39 -23.98 -15.82
C LYS A 55 3.29 -23.97 -14.30
N ARG A 56 2.23 -24.57 -13.75
CA ARG A 56 1.93 -24.53 -12.31
C ARG A 56 3.04 -25.19 -11.48
N GLU A 57 3.57 -26.31 -11.97
CA GLU A 57 4.64 -27.10 -11.36
C GLU A 57 5.98 -26.35 -11.24
N MET A 58 6.16 -25.29 -12.01
CA MET A 58 7.36 -24.45 -11.98
C MET A 58 7.24 -23.29 -10.95
N THR A 59 6.06 -23.10 -10.35
CA THR A 59 5.76 -21.93 -9.53
C THR A 59 5.55 -22.28 -8.05
N THR A 60 6.39 -21.72 -7.19
CA THR A 60 6.17 -21.66 -5.74
C THR A 60 5.50 -20.34 -5.39
N VAL A 61 4.49 -20.38 -4.51
CA VAL A 61 3.77 -19.19 -4.02
C VAL A 61 3.88 -19.15 -2.50
N SER A 62 4.24 -17.99 -1.96
CA SER A 62 4.22 -17.71 -0.52
C SER A 62 3.52 -16.39 -0.24
N TYR A 63 3.20 -16.18 1.03
CA TYR A 63 2.67 -14.92 1.54
C TYR A 63 3.47 -14.54 2.79
N GLY A 64 3.59 -13.24 3.01
CA GLY A 64 4.15 -12.69 4.23
C GLY A 64 3.46 -11.37 4.59
N THR A 65 3.91 -10.76 5.67
CA THR A 65 3.43 -9.46 6.14
C THR A 65 4.56 -8.46 6.22
N TRP A 66 4.32 -7.25 5.72
CA TRP A 66 5.03 -6.08 6.21
C TRP A 66 4.34 -5.62 7.49
N SER A 67 5.13 -5.22 8.48
CA SER A 67 4.65 -4.71 9.76
C SER A 67 5.59 -3.60 10.21
N TYR A 68 5.03 -2.44 10.54
CA TYR A 68 5.76 -1.28 11.02
C TYR A 68 5.11 -0.83 12.34
N ASN A 69 5.87 -0.90 13.42
CA ASN A 69 5.36 -0.60 14.77
C ASN A 69 6.42 -0.03 15.72
N THR A 70 7.71 -0.10 15.37
CA THR A 70 8.75 0.59 16.17
C THR A 70 8.76 2.09 15.88
N PRO A 71 9.23 2.93 16.81
CA PRO A 71 9.30 4.38 16.59
C PRO A 71 10.01 4.76 15.29
N ASN A 72 11.18 4.17 15.01
CA ASN A 72 11.95 4.48 13.80
C ASN A 72 11.22 4.04 12.51
N GLU A 73 10.63 2.83 12.50
CA GLU A 73 9.85 2.36 11.36
C GLU A 73 8.66 3.25 11.06
N LYS A 74 7.94 3.70 12.10
CA LYS A 74 6.78 4.59 11.95
C LYS A 74 7.17 5.95 11.36
N GLN A 75 8.31 6.51 11.79
CA GLN A 75 8.82 7.78 11.25
C GLN A 75 9.18 7.67 9.78
N ILE A 76 9.92 6.63 9.39
CA ILE A 76 10.27 6.39 7.98
C ILE A 76 9.01 6.18 7.14
N TRP A 77 8.12 5.30 7.60
CA TRP A 77 6.89 4.96 6.87
C TRP A 77 5.97 6.18 6.68
N SER A 78 5.72 6.94 7.74
CA SER A 78 4.89 8.14 7.65
C SER A 78 5.53 9.23 6.78
N GLY A 79 6.85 9.41 6.87
CA GLY A 79 7.60 10.35 6.01
C GLY A 79 7.39 10.07 4.53
N ASP A 80 7.63 8.82 4.09
CA ASP A 80 7.45 8.40 2.70
C ASP A 80 6.01 8.65 2.20
N LEU A 81 5.00 8.41 3.05
CA LEU A 81 3.61 8.61 2.67
C LEU A 81 3.22 10.08 2.62
N ILE A 82 3.76 10.90 3.52
CA ILE A 82 3.56 12.36 3.52
C ILE A 82 4.13 12.96 2.24
N GLU A 83 5.37 12.60 1.86
CA GLU A 83 6.00 13.06 0.62
C GLU A 83 5.16 12.70 -0.61
N ARG A 84 4.62 11.48 -0.64
CA ARG A 84 3.75 11.02 -1.73
C ARG A 84 2.47 11.86 -1.83
N VAL A 85 1.79 12.14 -0.72
CA VAL A 85 0.56 12.96 -0.68
C VAL A 85 0.82 14.39 -1.13
N GLN A 86 1.97 14.95 -0.73
CA GLN A 86 2.39 16.29 -1.13
C GLN A 86 2.90 16.34 -2.58
N GLY A 87 3.21 15.20 -3.19
CA GLY A 87 3.55 15.09 -4.60
C GLY A 87 2.37 15.40 -5.52
N SER A 88 2.67 15.96 -6.70
CA SER A 88 1.67 16.46 -7.65
C SER A 88 0.64 15.41 -8.10
N GLN A 89 1.02 14.13 -8.17
CA GLN A 89 0.15 13.07 -8.66
C GLN A 89 -0.98 12.72 -7.68
N LEU A 90 -0.65 12.42 -6.41
CA LEU A 90 -1.67 12.11 -5.39
C LEU A 90 -2.48 13.33 -5.02
N TYR A 91 -1.81 14.50 -4.95
CA TYR A 91 -2.49 15.75 -4.67
C TYR A 91 -3.54 16.07 -5.75
N GLY A 92 -3.13 16.04 -7.03
CA GLY A 92 -4.02 16.28 -8.16
C GLY A 92 -5.18 15.28 -8.23
N LEU A 93 -4.88 13.98 -8.11
CA LEU A 93 -5.93 12.95 -8.09
C LEU A 93 -6.90 13.17 -6.92
N GLY A 94 -6.40 13.53 -5.74
CA GLY A 94 -7.23 13.81 -4.58
C GLY A 94 -8.30 14.86 -4.89
N LEU A 95 -7.91 15.96 -5.51
CA LEU A 95 -8.83 17.00 -5.95
C LEU A 95 -9.79 16.48 -7.03
N ASP A 96 -9.31 15.73 -8.01
CA ASP A 96 -10.12 15.17 -9.09
C ASP A 96 -11.22 14.22 -8.59
N ILE A 97 -10.96 13.48 -7.51
CA ILE A 97 -11.94 12.57 -6.87
C ILE A 97 -12.77 13.24 -5.77
N GLY A 98 -12.66 14.57 -5.62
CA GLY A 98 -13.52 15.37 -4.73
C GLY A 98 -13.00 15.57 -3.30
N LEU A 99 -11.73 15.26 -3.02
CA LEU A 99 -11.10 15.70 -1.77
C LEU A 99 -10.83 17.20 -1.84
N THR A 100 -10.99 17.86 -0.70
CA THR A 100 -10.57 19.26 -0.53
C THR A 100 -9.09 19.34 -0.20
N THR A 101 -8.49 20.52 -0.36
CA THR A 101 -7.13 20.77 0.13
C THR A 101 -7.02 20.50 1.64
N GLY A 102 -8.07 20.84 2.40
CA GLY A 102 -8.15 20.54 3.84
C GLY A 102 -8.19 19.04 4.15
N ASP A 103 -8.74 18.20 3.27
CA ASP A 103 -8.68 16.75 3.42
C ASP A 103 -7.26 16.21 3.19
N LEU A 104 -6.51 16.78 2.24
CA LEU A 104 -5.12 16.44 1.98
C LEU A 104 -4.20 16.88 3.13
N ASP A 105 -4.46 18.07 3.69
CA ASP A 105 -3.76 18.56 4.89
C ASP A 105 -4.06 17.70 6.12
N GLU A 106 -5.30 17.22 6.26
CA GLU A 106 -5.66 16.28 7.33
C GLU A 106 -4.93 14.95 7.17
N ILE A 107 -4.81 14.42 5.95
CA ILE A 107 -4.04 13.19 5.67
C ILE A 107 -2.60 13.35 6.18
N VAL A 108 -1.94 14.45 5.82
CA VAL A 108 -0.57 14.73 6.26
C VAL A 108 -0.48 14.86 7.78
N THR A 109 -1.44 15.59 8.38
CA THR A 109 -1.48 15.82 9.83
C THR A 109 -1.63 14.52 10.60
N HIS A 110 -2.56 13.64 10.19
CA HIS A 110 -2.76 12.38 10.89
C HIS A 110 -1.63 11.37 10.66
N TRP A 111 -0.92 11.40 9.53
CA TRP A 111 0.30 10.58 9.38
C TRP A 111 1.40 11.01 10.36
N LYS A 112 1.57 12.31 10.59
CA LYS A 112 2.47 12.83 11.63
C LYS A 112 2.01 12.40 13.02
N GLU A 113 0.72 12.56 13.34
CA GLU A 113 0.17 12.10 14.62
C GLU A 113 0.41 10.60 14.83
N TRP A 114 0.09 9.77 13.84
CA TRP A 114 0.27 8.33 13.91
C TRP A 114 1.73 7.93 14.17
N ALA A 115 2.69 8.66 13.59
CA ALA A 115 4.12 8.41 13.81
C ALA A 115 4.54 8.60 15.28
N GLU A 116 3.95 9.57 15.98
CA GLU A 116 4.26 9.91 17.37
C GLU A 116 3.51 9.03 18.41
N ARG A 117 2.46 8.31 18.01
CA ARG A 117 1.64 7.52 18.95
C ARG A 117 2.29 6.20 19.35
N ASP A 118 2.42 5.93 20.64
CA ASP A 118 2.99 4.68 21.15
C ASP A 118 2.15 3.43 20.81
N ASP A 119 0.84 3.59 20.67
CA ASP A 119 -0.08 2.50 20.33
C ASP A 119 -0.24 2.28 18.82
N ALA A 120 0.44 3.07 17.98
CA ALA A 120 0.27 3.01 16.54
C ALA A 120 0.99 1.81 15.90
N SER A 121 0.32 1.18 14.94
CA SER A 121 0.92 0.12 14.12
C SER A 121 0.23 0.01 12.77
N ILE A 122 0.95 -0.54 11.79
CA ILE A 122 0.41 -0.86 10.48
C ILE A 122 1.00 -2.17 10.00
N ALA A 123 0.15 -3.02 9.43
CA ALA A 123 0.57 -4.23 8.75
C ALA A 123 -0.15 -4.37 7.40
N MET A 124 0.49 -5.05 6.45
CA MET A 124 -0.08 -5.33 5.14
C MET A 124 0.49 -6.65 4.61
N MET A 125 -0.38 -7.52 4.09
CA MET A 125 0.09 -8.73 3.43
C MET A 125 0.77 -8.40 2.10
N HIS A 126 1.67 -9.27 1.67
CA HIS A 126 2.20 -9.30 0.32
C HIS A 126 2.23 -10.75 -0.15
N GLY A 127 2.06 -10.94 -1.46
CA GLY A 127 2.28 -12.23 -2.10
C GLY A 127 3.67 -12.28 -2.71
N GLU A 128 4.20 -13.49 -2.83
CA GLU A 128 5.50 -13.78 -3.43
C GLU A 128 5.36 -14.97 -4.38
N ILE A 129 6.07 -14.91 -5.50
CA ILE A 129 6.19 -16.03 -6.42
C ILE A 129 7.66 -16.26 -6.78
N ILE A 130 8.04 -17.53 -6.89
CA ILE A 130 9.31 -17.97 -7.47
C ILE A 130 8.97 -18.92 -8.61
N ILE A 131 9.45 -18.60 -9.81
CA ILE A 131 9.32 -19.42 -11.01
C ILE A 131 10.70 -20.01 -11.32
N GLN A 132 10.80 -21.33 -11.17
CA GLN A 132 11.97 -22.09 -11.59
C GLN A 132 11.89 -22.33 -13.10
N THR A 133 13.01 -22.18 -13.81
CA THR A 133 13.11 -22.32 -15.27
C THR A 133 13.75 -23.64 -15.62
#